data_AF-A0A7I8DNL8-F1
#
_entry.id   AF-A0A7I8DNL8-F1
#
_cell.length_a   1.000
_cell.length_b   1.000
_cell.length_c   1.000
_cell.angle_alpha   90.00
_cell.angle_beta   90.00
_cell.angle_gamma   90.00
#
_symmetry.space_group_name_H-M   'P 1'
#
loop_
_entity.id
_entity.type
_entity.pdbx_description
1 polymer ?
#
loop_
_entity_poly.entity_id
_entity_poly.type
_entity_poly.pdbx_seq_one_letter_code
_entity_poly.pdbx_strand_id
1 'polypeptide(L)'
;MKKKCRSVLLPYLFWNSFWILFSYCAQTIKIIAAYFPRDSYYVRDYGLLDWLKAYTYLNGNYPYLYTLWFLRDLFLLNILAIVIKKIVDKAPVLLLALLAGLWFSNITIPFLDNQTIVFFTLGYYVVKYQLDVKVIDRINSFLAMILFAGFTVMDYAFSFYLPAIHNLSVIIGILFFIKLSGQLTFYKKCDRIIWLSKYAFIIYVFHEMNLSMLKELSLLVFPQTILVQLLEYLLIPVIIIIGCIFFGVILQKISPKFYSVVTGNRS
;
A
#
# COMPACT_ATOMS: atom_id res chain seq x y z
N MET A 1 -14.34 -15.76 -8.03
CA MET A 1 -12.94 -16.17 -7.78
C MET A 1 -12.02 -16.08 -9.00
N LYS A 2 -12.28 -16.72 -10.15
CA LYS A 2 -11.38 -16.70 -11.34
C LYS A 2 -10.85 -15.30 -11.72
N LYS A 3 -11.71 -14.28 -11.74
CA LYS A 3 -11.31 -12.88 -12.00
C LYS A 3 -10.31 -12.34 -10.98
N LYS A 4 -10.54 -12.60 -9.68
CA LYS A 4 -9.68 -12.13 -8.57
C LYS A 4 -8.31 -12.83 -8.57
N CYS A 5 -8.26 -14.11 -8.95
CA CYS A 5 -6.98 -14.80 -9.15
C CYS A 5 -6.14 -14.10 -10.23
N ARG A 6 -6.76 -13.73 -11.36
CA ARG A 6 -6.06 -13.01 -12.44
C ARG A 6 -5.71 -11.56 -12.10
N SER A 7 -6.58 -10.85 -11.38
CA SER A 7 -6.42 -9.41 -11.13
C SER A 7 -5.68 -9.07 -9.84
N VAL A 8 -5.48 -10.04 -8.93
CA VAL A 8 -4.87 -9.82 -7.60
C VAL A 8 -3.77 -10.84 -7.33
N LEU A 9 -4.13 -12.14 -7.28
CA LEU A 9 -3.19 -13.19 -6.89
C LEU A 9 -2.01 -13.31 -7.87
N LEU A 10 -2.28 -13.26 -9.18
CA LEU A 10 -1.24 -13.41 -10.19
C LEU A 10 -0.25 -12.23 -10.17
N PRO A 11 -0.67 -10.95 -10.18
CA PRO A 11 0.23 -9.82 -9.96
C PRO A 11 1.03 -9.94 -8.65
N TYR A 12 0.38 -10.33 -7.55
CA TYR A 12 1.02 -10.53 -6.26
C TYR A 12 2.16 -11.56 -6.34
N LEU A 13 1.86 -12.78 -6.82
CA LEU A 13 2.84 -13.85 -6.92
C LEU A 13 3.98 -13.47 -7.87
N PHE A 14 3.66 -12.85 -9.00
CA PHE A 14 4.64 -12.44 -10.00
C PHE A 14 5.65 -11.43 -9.41
N TRP A 15 5.17 -10.30 -8.87
CA TRP A 15 6.06 -9.24 -8.38
C TRP A 15 6.81 -9.63 -7.12
N ASN A 16 6.19 -10.39 -6.22
CA ASN A 16 6.89 -10.90 -5.05
C ASN A 16 8.04 -11.84 -5.46
N SER A 17 7.77 -12.76 -6.39
CA SER A 17 8.79 -13.69 -6.91
C SER A 17 9.89 -12.97 -7.69
N PHE A 18 9.52 -11.94 -8.47
CA PHE A 18 10.49 -11.10 -9.18
C PHE A 18 11.49 -10.47 -8.21
N TRP A 19 11.02 -9.86 -7.11
CA TRP A 19 11.91 -9.22 -6.14
C TRP A 19 12.73 -10.22 -5.33
N ILE A 20 12.17 -11.39 -4.99
CA ILE A 20 12.94 -12.48 -4.36
C ILE A 20 14.08 -12.91 -5.28
N LEU A 21 13.79 -13.14 -6.58
CA LEU A 21 14.81 -13.53 -7.55
C LEU A 21 15.84 -12.43 -7.77
N PHE A 22 15.39 -11.17 -7.88
CA PHE A 22 16.28 -10.02 -8.00
C PHE A 22 17.25 -9.93 -6.81
N SER A 23 16.74 -10.05 -5.59
CA SER A 23 17.57 -10.03 -4.39
C SER A 23 18.50 -11.23 -4.28
N TYR A 24 18.04 -12.43 -4.66
CA TYR A 24 18.91 -13.61 -4.74
C TYR A 24 20.09 -13.34 -5.68
N CYS A 25 19.84 -12.85 -6.89
CA CYS A 25 20.88 -12.51 -7.85
C CYS A 25 21.81 -11.40 -7.32
N ALA A 26 21.25 -10.34 -6.74
CA ALA A 26 22.01 -9.23 -6.18
C ALA A 26 22.94 -9.69 -5.03
N GLN A 27 22.48 -10.60 -4.17
CA GLN A 27 23.25 -11.15 -3.05
C GLN A 27 24.40 -12.08 -3.50
N THR A 28 24.40 -12.56 -4.74
CA THR A 28 25.57 -13.31 -5.28
C THR A 28 26.77 -12.42 -5.56
N ILE A 29 26.56 -11.11 -5.73
CA ILE A 29 27.61 -10.14 -6.01
C ILE A 29 28.13 -9.59 -4.68
N LYS A 30 29.37 -9.94 -4.29
CA LYS A 30 29.94 -9.60 -2.97
C LYS A 30 29.82 -8.12 -2.59
N ILE A 31 30.03 -7.22 -3.53
CA ILE A 31 29.93 -5.77 -3.31
C ILE A 31 28.48 -5.39 -2.97
N ILE A 32 27.51 -5.94 -3.69
CA ILE A 32 26.09 -5.62 -3.50
C ILE A 32 25.54 -6.31 -2.24
N ALA A 33 26.00 -7.52 -1.94
CA ALA A 33 25.64 -8.27 -0.75
C ALA A 33 25.92 -7.51 0.56
N ALA A 34 26.96 -6.66 0.58
CA ALA A 34 27.31 -5.85 1.74
C ALA A 34 26.26 -4.78 2.11
N TYR A 35 25.34 -4.46 1.19
CA TYR A 35 24.29 -3.46 1.37
C TYR A 35 22.94 -4.05 1.79
N PHE A 36 22.83 -5.38 1.86
CA PHE A 36 21.66 -6.00 2.47
C PHE A 36 21.80 -5.99 3.99
N PRO A 37 20.72 -5.71 4.75
CA PRO A 37 20.75 -5.77 6.21
C PRO A 37 21.28 -7.14 6.68
N ARG A 38 22.24 -7.15 7.61
CA ARG A 38 22.81 -8.40 8.14
C ARG A 38 21.78 -9.31 8.81
N ASP A 39 20.69 -8.73 9.32
CA ASP A 39 19.59 -9.45 9.97
C ASP A 39 18.56 -10.01 8.97
N SER A 40 18.64 -9.62 7.69
CA SER A 40 17.84 -10.22 6.63
C SER A 40 18.55 -11.48 6.14
N TYR A 41 17.99 -12.64 6.47
CA TYR A 41 18.48 -13.95 6.00
C TYR A 41 18.68 -13.89 4.47
N TYR A 42 19.87 -14.27 4.01
CA TYR A 42 20.14 -14.39 2.58
C TYR A 42 19.12 -15.33 1.96
N VAL A 43 18.57 -14.96 0.79
CA VAL A 43 17.53 -15.75 0.10
C VAL A 43 18.02 -17.18 -0.21
N ARG A 44 19.33 -17.34 -0.42
CA ARG A 44 19.98 -18.64 -0.66
C ARG A 44 19.88 -19.62 0.52
N ASP A 45 19.70 -19.10 1.74
CA ASP A 45 19.68 -19.87 2.97
C ASP A 45 18.25 -20.14 3.45
N TYR A 46 17.23 -19.82 2.63
CA TYR A 46 15.82 -20.00 2.99
C TYR A 46 15.44 -21.48 3.15
N GLY A 47 14.93 -21.83 4.33
CA GLY A 47 14.22 -23.08 4.56
C GLY A 47 12.77 -23.01 4.09
N LEU A 48 12.04 -24.12 4.22
CA LEU A 48 10.61 -24.20 3.86
C LEU A 48 9.76 -23.15 4.59
N LEU A 49 10.04 -22.90 5.87
CA LEU A 49 9.30 -21.90 6.65
C LEU A 49 9.58 -20.47 6.18
N ASP A 50 10.80 -20.17 5.71
CA ASP A 50 11.16 -18.85 5.21
C ASP A 50 10.49 -18.57 3.87
N TRP A 51 10.42 -19.58 2.99
CA TRP A 51 9.63 -19.52 1.78
C TRP A 51 8.14 -19.31 2.06
N LEU A 52 7.58 -20.00 3.05
CA LEU A 52 6.19 -19.76 3.44
C LEU A 52 5.98 -18.33 3.95
N LYS A 53 6.86 -17.83 4.83
CA LYS A 53 6.80 -16.45 5.34
C LYS A 53 6.92 -15.42 4.21
N ALA A 54 7.84 -15.62 3.27
CA ALA A 54 8.09 -14.72 2.15
C ALA A 54 6.86 -14.47 1.26
N TYR A 55 5.88 -15.39 1.27
CA TYR A 55 4.65 -15.29 0.48
C TYR A 55 3.37 -15.16 1.33
N THR A 56 3.45 -15.16 2.67
CA THR A 56 2.26 -15.17 3.55
C THR A 56 2.37 -14.13 4.66
N TYR A 57 1.42 -14.12 5.60
CA TYR A 57 1.48 -13.33 6.84
C TYR A 57 1.74 -14.23 8.06
N LEU A 58 2.58 -15.25 7.93
CA LEU A 58 2.81 -16.18 9.04
C LEU A 58 3.60 -15.48 10.15
N ASN A 59 3.01 -15.47 11.35
CA ASN A 59 3.57 -14.87 12.57
C ASN A 59 3.87 -13.36 12.44
N GLY A 60 3.02 -12.60 11.77
CA GLY A 60 3.17 -11.14 11.66
C GLY A 60 4.20 -10.68 10.64
N ASN A 61 4.82 -11.60 9.88
CA ASN A 61 5.79 -11.24 8.85
C ASN A 61 5.08 -10.83 7.56
N TYR A 62 5.40 -9.66 7.03
CA TYR A 62 4.92 -9.23 5.72
C TYR A 62 5.53 -10.07 4.59
N PRO A 63 4.93 -10.08 3.38
CA PRO A 63 5.54 -10.73 2.23
C PRO A 63 6.91 -10.09 1.96
N TYR A 64 7.75 -10.80 1.20
CA TYR A 64 9.11 -10.35 0.89
C TYR A 64 9.13 -8.91 0.36
N LEU A 65 8.30 -8.62 -0.66
CA LEU A 65 7.99 -7.25 -1.01
C LEU A 65 6.91 -6.74 -0.06
N TYR A 66 7.32 -5.98 0.97
CA TYR A 66 6.44 -5.48 2.02
C TYR A 66 5.17 -4.85 1.43
N THR A 67 5.32 -3.97 0.43
CA THR A 67 4.20 -3.20 -0.14
C THR A 67 3.02 -4.09 -0.54
N LEU A 68 3.27 -5.33 -0.98
CA LEU A 68 2.26 -6.29 -1.44
C LEU A 68 1.37 -6.88 -0.34
N TRP A 69 1.62 -6.58 0.95
CA TRP A 69 0.81 -7.05 2.08
C TRP A 69 -0.68 -6.80 1.87
N PHE A 70 -1.04 -5.61 1.38
CA PHE A 70 -2.42 -5.22 1.14
C PHE A 70 -3.09 -6.05 0.04
N LEU A 71 -2.35 -6.38 -1.04
CA LEU A 71 -2.89 -7.19 -2.15
C LEU A 71 -3.21 -8.61 -1.70
N ARG A 72 -2.35 -9.21 -0.88
CA ARG A 72 -2.56 -10.52 -0.28
C ARG A 72 -3.81 -10.51 0.59
N ASP A 73 -3.90 -9.56 1.53
CA ASP A 73 -5.04 -9.48 2.45
C ASP A 73 -6.34 -9.22 1.69
N LEU A 74 -6.30 -8.36 0.66
CA LEU A 74 -7.43 -8.16 -0.23
C LEU A 74 -7.86 -9.46 -0.92
N PHE A 75 -6.92 -10.29 -1.38
CA PHE A 75 -7.26 -11.59 -1.97
C PHE A 75 -7.92 -12.52 -0.95
N LEU A 76 -7.39 -12.61 0.27
CA LEU A 76 -7.97 -13.41 1.36
C LEU A 76 -9.39 -12.92 1.72
N LEU A 77 -9.60 -11.61 1.85
CA LEU A 77 -10.91 -11.05 2.13
C LEU A 77 -11.90 -11.26 0.98
N ASN A 78 -11.46 -11.32 -0.28
CA ASN A 78 -12.33 -11.73 -1.39
C ASN A 78 -12.80 -13.20 -1.27
N ILE A 79 -11.98 -14.09 -0.69
CA ILE A 79 -12.39 -15.47 -0.37
C ILE A 79 -13.41 -15.44 0.78
N LEU A 80 -13.13 -14.66 1.83
CA LEU A 80 -13.97 -14.53 3.02
C LEU A 80 -15.22 -13.67 2.81
N ALA A 81 -15.37 -13.01 1.66
CA ALA A 81 -16.42 -12.02 1.42
C ALA A 81 -17.83 -12.57 1.64
N ILE A 82 -18.09 -13.83 1.29
CA ILE A 82 -19.41 -14.46 1.52
C ILE A 82 -19.67 -14.64 3.02
N VAL A 83 -18.65 -15.01 3.80
CA VAL A 83 -18.75 -15.18 5.25
C VAL A 83 -18.95 -13.81 5.92
N ILE A 84 -18.13 -12.82 5.56
CA ILE A 84 -18.25 -11.44 6.04
C ILE A 84 -19.66 -10.92 5.77
N LYS A 85 -20.16 -11.08 4.54
CA LYS A 85 -21.52 -10.71 4.17
C LYS A 85 -22.57 -11.35 5.09
N LYS A 86 -22.52 -12.68 5.29
CA LYS A 86 -23.48 -13.39 6.15
C LYS A 86 -23.48 -12.85 7.58
N ILE A 87 -22.30 -12.51 8.12
CA ILE A 87 -22.17 -11.97 9.47
C ILE A 87 -22.74 -10.54 9.53
N VAL A 88 -22.37 -9.67 8.60
CA VAL A 88 -22.91 -8.29 8.52
C VAL A 88 -24.43 -8.30 8.34
N ASP A 89 -24.97 -9.26 7.59
CA ASP A 89 -26.41 -9.40 7.35
C ASP A 89 -27.17 -9.84 8.59
N LYS A 90 -26.56 -10.72 9.41
CA LYS A 90 -27.19 -11.21 10.64
C LYS A 90 -27.06 -10.25 11.82
N ALA A 91 -25.93 -9.56 11.97
CA ALA A 91 -25.63 -8.76 13.15
C ALA A 91 -24.84 -7.48 12.80
N PRO A 92 -25.44 -6.53 12.06
CA PRO A 92 -24.73 -5.36 11.54
C PRO A 92 -24.18 -4.45 12.66
N VAL A 93 -25.00 -4.09 13.66
CA VAL A 93 -24.56 -3.18 14.73
C VAL A 93 -23.46 -3.80 15.58
N LEU A 94 -23.59 -5.08 15.92
CA LEU A 94 -22.58 -5.80 16.70
C LEU A 94 -21.24 -5.86 15.95
N LEU A 95 -21.26 -6.23 14.68
CA LEU A 95 -20.03 -6.31 13.90
C LEU A 95 -19.39 -4.92 13.71
N LEU A 96 -20.19 -3.88 13.48
CA LEU A 96 -19.67 -2.52 13.39
C LEU A 96 -18.99 -2.08 14.70
N ALA A 97 -19.58 -2.39 15.86
CA ALA A 97 -18.98 -2.12 17.16
C ALA A 97 -17.68 -2.90 17.38
N LEU A 98 -17.63 -4.18 16.98
CA LEU A 98 -16.41 -4.99 17.03
C LEU A 98 -15.31 -4.44 16.11
N LEU A 99 -15.66 -3.97 14.91
CA LEU A 99 -14.69 -3.35 13.99
C LEU A 99 -14.16 -2.02 14.53
N ALA A 100 -15.02 -1.20 15.15
CA ALA A 100 -14.59 0.02 15.82
C ALA A 100 -13.67 -0.29 17.00
N GLY A 101 -14.01 -1.30 17.81
CA GLY A 101 -13.16 -1.81 18.88
C GLY A 101 -11.81 -2.29 18.36
N LEU A 102 -11.79 -3.10 17.29
CA LEU A 102 -10.56 -3.56 16.65
C LEU A 102 -9.71 -2.39 16.14
N TRP A 103 -10.33 -1.41 15.49
CA TRP A 103 -9.66 -0.23 14.94
C TRP A 103 -8.97 0.62 16.00
N PHE A 104 -9.58 0.80 17.18
CA PHE A 104 -9.00 1.59 18.28
C PHE A 104 -8.21 0.77 19.30
N SER A 105 -8.13 -0.56 19.11
CA SER A 105 -7.35 -1.45 19.97
C SER A 105 -6.01 -1.79 19.35
N ASN A 106 -5.08 -2.26 20.19
CA ASN A 106 -3.81 -2.85 19.75
C ASN A 106 -3.92 -4.37 19.51
N ILE A 107 -5.14 -4.92 19.39
CA ILE A 107 -5.35 -6.36 19.16
C ILE A 107 -4.96 -6.69 17.73
N THR A 108 -3.99 -7.55 17.51
CA THR A 108 -3.56 -7.94 16.17
C THR A 108 -4.21 -9.25 15.74
N ILE A 109 -4.63 -9.33 14.47
CA ILE A 109 -5.12 -10.57 13.87
C ILE A 109 -3.93 -11.30 13.22
N PRO A 110 -3.66 -12.57 13.56
CA PRO A 110 -2.44 -13.26 13.11
C PRO A 110 -2.28 -13.45 11.60
N PHE A 111 -3.35 -13.32 10.81
CA PHE A 111 -3.37 -13.66 9.38
C PHE A 111 -3.80 -12.52 8.46
N LEU A 112 -4.23 -11.39 9.03
CA LEU A 112 -4.75 -10.24 8.29
C LEU A 112 -4.38 -8.97 9.04
N ASP A 113 -4.02 -7.93 8.30
CA ASP A 113 -3.89 -6.61 8.85
C ASP A 113 -5.28 -6.06 9.26
N ASN A 114 -5.33 -5.44 10.44
CA ASN A 114 -6.55 -4.86 11.00
C ASN A 114 -7.15 -3.81 10.06
N GLN A 115 -6.31 -3.01 9.41
CA GLN A 115 -6.76 -1.98 8.46
C GLN A 115 -7.54 -2.63 7.32
N THR A 116 -7.05 -3.74 6.76
CA THR A 116 -7.70 -4.39 5.63
C THR A 116 -9.09 -4.89 6.00
N ILE A 117 -9.25 -5.61 7.13
CA ILE A 117 -10.55 -6.17 7.51
C ILE A 117 -11.55 -5.08 7.89
N VAL A 118 -11.12 -4.03 8.59
CA VAL A 118 -11.97 -2.90 8.99
C VAL A 118 -12.48 -2.18 7.74
N PHE A 119 -11.60 -1.70 6.87
CA PHE A 119 -12.02 -0.90 5.72
C PHE A 119 -12.70 -1.71 4.61
N PHE A 120 -12.33 -2.97 4.42
CA PHE A 120 -13.04 -3.86 3.49
C PHE A 120 -14.49 -4.08 3.94
N THR A 121 -14.69 -4.31 5.24
CA THR A 121 -16.04 -4.53 5.79
C THR A 121 -16.85 -3.24 5.83
N LEU A 122 -16.24 -2.09 6.15
CA LEU A 122 -16.88 -0.77 6.01
C LEU A 122 -17.31 -0.50 4.56
N GLY A 123 -16.51 -0.89 3.57
CA GLY A 123 -16.90 -0.84 2.16
C GLY A 123 -18.17 -1.65 1.86
N TYR A 124 -18.36 -2.79 2.54
CA TYR A 124 -19.60 -3.56 2.43
C TYR A 124 -20.80 -2.82 3.06
N TYR A 125 -20.62 -2.13 4.20
CA TYR A 125 -21.66 -1.27 4.79
C TYR A 125 -22.10 -0.15 3.84
N VAL A 126 -21.13 0.52 3.18
CA VAL A 126 -21.42 1.56 2.19
C VAL A 126 -22.33 1.03 1.09
N VAL A 127 -22.05 -0.17 0.55
CA VAL A 127 -22.88 -0.79 -0.50
C VAL A 127 -24.23 -1.23 0.04
N LYS A 128 -24.27 -1.91 1.19
CA LYS A 128 -25.49 -2.47 1.79
C LYS A 128 -26.51 -1.39 2.13
N TYR A 129 -26.06 -0.29 2.74
CA TYR A 129 -26.91 0.82 3.16
C TYR A 129 -26.99 1.94 2.12
N GLN A 130 -26.40 1.74 0.93
CA GLN A 130 -26.40 2.72 -0.17
C GLN A 130 -25.93 4.11 0.29
N LEU A 131 -24.87 4.15 1.10
CA LEU A 131 -24.34 5.40 1.63
C LEU A 131 -23.75 6.22 0.49
N ASP A 132 -24.33 7.39 0.24
CA ASP A 132 -23.84 8.29 -0.80
C ASP A 132 -22.58 9.01 -0.33
N VAL A 133 -21.46 8.75 -1.02
CA VAL A 133 -20.17 9.39 -0.76
C VAL A 133 -20.25 10.91 -0.98
N LYS A 134 -21.22 11.40 -1.76
CA LYS A 134 -21.46 12.84 -1.97
C LYS A 134 -21.86 13.60 -0.70
N VAL A 135 -22.22 12.91 0.39
CA VAL A 135 -22.41 13.57 1.68
C VAL A 135 -21.13 14.31 2.11
N ILE A 136 -19.95 13.80 1.72
CA ILE A 136 -18.64 14.43 1.98
C ILE A 136 -18.49 15.75 1.22
N ASP A 137 -19.17 15.91 0.07
CA ASP A 137 -19.12 17.16 -0.70
C ASP A 137 -19.74 18.34 0.05
N ARG A 138 -20.60 18.08 1.04
CA ARG A 138 -21.19 19.11 1.91
C ARG A 138 -20.21 19.70 2.93
N ILE A 139 -19.13 18.99 3.24
CA ILE A 139 -18.09 19.48 4.16
C ILE A 139 -17.39 20.68 3.52
N ASN A 140 -17.10 21.76 4.24
CA ASN A 140 -16.34 22.88 3.70
C ASN A 140 -14.89 22.46 3.40
N SER A 141 -14.36 22.78 2.20
CA SER A 141 -13.02 22.34 1.78
C SER A 141 -11.89 22.92 2.63
N PHE A 142 -12.03 24.18 3.04
CA PHE A 142 -11.06 24.83 3.93
C PHE A 142 -11.08 24.20 5.33
N LEU A 143 -12.27 23.88 5.85
CA LEU A 143 -12.40 23.14 7.10
C LEU A 143 -11.78 21.73 7.00
N ALA A 144 -12.05 20.99 5.92
CA ALA A 144 -11.46 19.68 5.70
C ALA A 144 -9.92 19.73 5.63
N MET A 145 -9.37 20.76 4.98
CA MET A 145 -7.92 21.00 4.91
C MET A 145 -7.34 21.32 6.29
N ILE A 146 -7.97 22.19 7.08
CA ILE A 146 -7.52 22.52 8.45
C ILE A 146 -7.56 21.27 9.33
N LEU A 147 -8.65 20.49 9.29
CA LEU A 147 -8.77 19.27 10.07
C LEU A 147 -7.69 18.26 9.69
N PHE A 148 -7.46 18.05 8.39
CA PHE A 148 -6.41 17.17 7.91
C PHE A 148 -5.02 17.63 8.37
N ALA A 149 -4.68 18.92 8.18
CA ALA A 149 -3.40 19.46 8.60
C ALA A 149 -3.21 19.37 10.12
N GLY A 150 -4.24 19.76 10.89
CA GLY A 150 -4.21 19.69 12.35
C GLY A 150 -4.02 18.28 12.89
N PHE A 151 -4.77 17.31 12.36
CA PHE A 151 -4.61 15.91 12.77
C PHE A 151 -3.29 15.30 12.30
N THR A 152 -2.75 15.72 11.15
CA THR A 152 -1.41 15.30 10.72
C THR A 152 -0.33 15.79 11.70
N VAL A 153 -0.42 17.03 12.15
CA VAL A 153 0.50 17.58 13.16
C VAL A 153 0.33 16.87 14.51
N MET A 154 -0.92 16.62 14.94
CA MET A 154 -1.18 15.86 16.17
C MET A 154 -0.68 14.43 16.10
N ASP A 155 -0.85 13.75 14.96
CA ASP A 155 -0.35 12.41 14.72
C ASP A 155 1.18 12.37 14.87
N TYR A 156 1.87 13.31 14.22
CA TYR A 156 3.33 13.44 14.38
C TYR A 156 3.76 13.69 15.83
N ALA A 157 3.05 14.54 16.56
CA ALA A 157 3.43 14.93 17.92
C ALA A 157 3.08 13.90 19.00
N PHE A 158 1.98 13.14 18.84
CA PHE A 158 1.37 12.39 19.95
C PHE A 158 1.04 10.92 19.65
N SER A 159 1.13 10.46 18.39
CA SER A 159 0.73 9.09 18.02
C SER A 159 1.43 7.99 18.80
N PHE A 160 2.69 8.22 19.17
CA PHE A 160 3.47 7.29 19.99
C PHE A 160 2.81 7.01 21.35
N TYR A 161 2.22 8.02 21.98
CA TYR A 161 1.57 7.91 23.29
C TYR A 161 0.07 7.62 23.17
N LEU A 162 -0.56 8.09 22.10
CA LEU A 162 -2.00 7.99 21.85
C LEU A 162 -2.24 7.43 20.44
N PRO A 163 -2.16 6.10 20.24
CA PRO A 163 -2.37 5.48 18.93
C PRO A 163 -3.73 5.81 18.30
N ALA A 164 -4.73 6.13 19.12
CA ALA A 164 -6.04 6.57 18.64
C ALA A 164 -5.97 7.85 17.77
N ILE A 165 -5.00 8.74 18.01
CA ILE A 165 -4.80 9.95 17.19
C ILE A 165 -4.41 9.56 15.77
N HIS A 166 -3.53 8.57 15.61
CA HIS A 166 -3.17 8.04 14.31
C HIS A 166 -4.39 7.50 13.56
N ASN A 167 -5.18 6.67 14.25
CA ASN A 167 -6.38 6.06 13.69
C ASN A 167 -7.45 7.08 13.28
N LEU A 168 -7.58 8.18 14.03
CA LEU A 168 -8.45 9.31 13.66
C LEU A 168 -7.87 10.12 12.48
N SER A 169 -6.56 10.36 12.48
CA SER A 169 -5.86 11.05 11.39
C SER A 169 -6.07 10.32 10.06
N VAL A 170 -6.01 8.99 10.06
CA VAL A 170 -6.32 8.16 8.88
C VAL A 170 -7.75 8.38 8.39
N ILE A 171 -8.76 8.36 9.27
CA ILE A 171 -10.16 8.60 8.88
C ILE A 171 -10.33 9.99 8.28
N ILE A 172 -9.76 11.02 8.93
CA ILE A 172 -9.84 12.41 8.45
C ILE A 172 -9.12 12.58 7.12
N GLY A 173 -7.97 11.94 6.94
CA GLY A 173 -7.25 11.87 5.68
C GLY A 173 -8.09 11.26 4.56
N ILE A 174 -8.76 10.14 4.81
CA ILE A 174 -9.67 9.50 3.83
C ILE A 174 -10.76 10.49 3.40
N LEU A 175 -11.43 11.15 4.35
CA LEU A 175 -12.49 12.13 4.06
C LEU A 175 -11.95 13.32 3.24
N PHE A 176 -10.77 13.84 3.61
CA PHE A 176 -10.12 14.94 2.90
C PHE A 176 -9.76 14.55 1.46
N PHE A 177 -9.12 13.40 1.24
CA PHE A 177 -8.71 12.95 -0.10
C PHE A 177 -9.89 12.59 -1.00
N ILE A 178 -10.98 12.03 -0.45
CA ILE A 178 -12.22 11.83 -1.22
C ILE A 178 -12.76 13.19 -1.68
N LYS A 179 -12.85 14.18 -0.77
CA LYS A 179 -13.33 15.50 -1.13
C LYS A 179 -12.44 16.18 -2.18
N LEU A 180 -11.12 16.11 -2.00
CA LEU A 180 -10.15 16.66 -2.95
C LEU A 180 -10.31 16.01 -4.33
N SER A 181 -10.55 14.70 -4.39
CA SER A 181 -10.77 14.00 -5.67
C SER A 181 -12.04 14.47 -6.40
N GLY A 182 -13.13 14.76 -5.67
CA GLY A 182 -14.35 15.33 -6.23
C GLY A 182 -14.13 16.73 -6.81
N GLN A 183 -13.32 17.55 -6.14
CA GLN A 183 -12.97 18.89 -6.64
C GLN A 183 -12.06 18.82 -7.87
N LEU A 184 -11.05 17.95 -7.88
CA LEU A 184 -10.12 17.82 -8.99
C LEU A 184 -10.83 17.34 -10.27
N THR A 185 -11.74 16.36 -10.14
CA THR A 185 -12.50 15.83 -11.29
C THR A 185 -13.48 16.85 -11.89
N PHE A 186 -13.94 17.83 -11.13
CA PHE A 186 -14.74 18.94 -11.65
C PHE A 186 -13.95 19.85 -12.60
N TYR A 187 -12.65 20.03 -12.36
CA TYR A 187 -11.77 20.74 -13.28
C TYR A 187 -11.39 19.81 -14.44
N LYS A 188 -11.94 20.08 -15.64
CA LYS A 188 -11.78 19.32 -16.91
C LYS A 188 -10.32 19.15 -17.43
N LYS A 189 -9.29 19.35 -16.62
CA LYS A 189 -7.86 19.20 -16.95
C LYS A 189 -7.21 17.97 -16.31
N CYS A 190 -8.00 16.97 -15.93
CA CYS A 190 -7.50 15.76 -15.26
C CYS A 190 -6.96 14.67 -16.19
N ASP A 191 -6.98 14.83 -17.52
CA ASP A 191 -6.54 13.79 -18.46
C ASP A 191 -5.12 13.29 -18.19
N ARG A 192 -4.21 14.19 -17.80
CA ARG A 192 -2.84 13.83 -17.43
C ARG A 192 -2.79 13.00 -16.14
N ILE A 193 -3.58 13.35 -15.14
CA ILE A 193 -3.65 12.63 -13.86
C ILE A 193 -4.28 11.25 -14.08
N ILE A 194 -5.33 11.17 -14.90
CA ILE A 194 -5.97 9.93 -15.31
C ILE A 194 -5.02 9.06 -16.13
N TRP A 195 -4.18 9.66 -16.97
CA TRP A 195 -3.14 8.92 -17.69
C TRP A 195 -2.06 8.39 -16.74
N LEU A 196 -1.60 9.19 -15.77
CA LEU A 196 -0.61 8.78 -14.77
C LEU A 196 -1.11 7.65 -13.87
N SER A 197 -2.41 7.63 -13.54
CA SER A 197 -2.99 6.61 -12.65
C SER A 197 -2.85 5.18 -13.21
N LYS A 198 -2.70 5.02 -14.53
CA LYS A 198 -2.44 3.73 -15.20
C LYS A 198 -1.14 3.06 -14.74
N TYR A 199 -0.20 3.83 -14.20
CA TYR A 199 1.10 3.36 -13.72
C TYR A 199 1.17 3.26 -12.19
N ALA A 200 0.08 3.59 -11.47
CA ALA A 200 0.06 3.56 -10.01
C ALA A 200 0.43 2.17 -9.45
N PHE A 201 0.06 1.09 -10.15
CA PHE A 201 0.44 -0.26 -9.74
C PHE A 201 1.94 -0.54 -9.89
N ILE A 202 2.58 -0.03 -10.95
CA ILE A 202 4.04 -0.15 -11.12
C ILE A 202 4.75 0.65 -10.03
N ILE A 203 4.31 1.88 -9.76
CA ILE A 203 4.84 2.67 -8.64
C ILE A 203 4.71 1.87 -7.34
N TYR A 204 3.53 1.31 -7.06
CA TYR A 204 3.26 0.53 -5.85
C TYR A 204 4.22 -0.66 -5.65
N VAL A 205 4.56 -1.42 -6.72
CA VAL A 205 5.45 -2.60 -6.59
C VAL A 205 6.94 -2.30 -6.74
N PHE A 206 7.34 -1.13 -7.25
CA PHE A 206 8.74 -0.77 -7.42
C PHE A 206 9.26 0.27 -6.42
N HIS A 207 8.42 1.20 -5.92
CA HIS A 207 8.93 2.38 -5.25
C HIS A 207 9.76 2.07 -3.99
N GLU A 208 9.30 1.17 -3.13
CA GLU A 208 9.90 0.96 -1.80
C GLU A 208 11.31 0.35 -1.89
N MET A 209 11.47 -0.76 -2.61
CA MET A 209 12.77 -1.39 -2.83
C MET A 209 13.75 -0.45 -3.54
N ASN A 210 13.31 0.27 -4.58
CA ASN A 210 14.19 1.20 -5.28
C ASN A 210 14.54 2.44 -4.45
N LEU A 211 13.63 2.90 -3.57
CA LEU A 211 13.90 3.99 -2.65
C LEU A 211 14.98 3.58 -1.64
N SER A 212 14.87 2.37 -1.07
CA SER A 212 15.89 1.82 -0.18
C SER A 212 17.24 1.69 -0.88
N MET A 213 17.26 1.13 -2.10
CA MET A 213 18.49 1.01 -2.89
C MET A 213 19.13 2.38 -3.21
N LEU A 214 18.35 3.36 -3.65
CA LEU A 214 18.88 4.67 -4.02
C LEU A 214 19.36 5.45 -2.80
N LYS A 215 18.71 5.26 -1.64
CA LYS A 215 19.17 5.82 -0.37
C LYS A 215 20.52 5.22 0.05
N GLU A 216 20.67 3.89 0.02
CA GLU A 216 21.94 3.23 0.32
C GLU A 216 23.07 3.67 -0.62
N LEU A 217 22.77 3.83 -1.91
CA LEU A 217 23.72 4.40 -2.87
C LEU A 217 24.10 5.85 -2.52
N SER A 218 23.15 6.66 -2.07
CA SER A 218 23.42 8.04 -1.66
C SER A 218 24.34 8.11 -0.43
N LEU A 219 24.15 7.21 0.55
CA LEU A 219 25.00 7.08 1.74
C LEU A 219 26.46 6.80 1.39
N LEU A 220 26.72 6.12 0.26
CA LEU A 220 28.07 5.79 -0.20
C LEU A 220 28.77 6.91 -0.95
N VAL A 221 28.00 7.68 -1.73
CA VAL A 221 28.54 8.66 -2.67
C VAL A 221 28.64 10.04 -2.03
N PHE A 222 27.67 10.40 -1.18
CA PHE A 222 27.54 11.75 -0.65
C PHE A 222 27.79 11.83 0.86
N PRO A 223 28.46 12.90 1.34
CA PRO A 223 28.58 13.15 2.76
C PRO A 223 27.19 13.48 3.35
N GLN A 224 26.87 12.85 4.47
CA GLN A 224 25.55 12.88 5.10
C GLN A 224 25.34 14.14 5.95
N THR A 225 25.38 15.30 5.27
CA THR A 225 25.03 16.60 5.86
C THR A 225 23.53 16.80 5.91
N ILE A 226 23.06 17.75 6.74
CA ILE A 226 21.63 18.09 6.88
C ILE A 226 21.02 18.46 5.52
N LEU A 227 21.73 19.24 4.70
CA LEU A 227 21.26 19.64 3.38
C LEU A 227 21.09 18.44 2.44
N VAL A 228 22.06 17.52 2.45
CA VAL A 228 22.00 16.31 1.62
C VAL A 228 20.82 15.43 2.04
N GLN A 229 20.62 15.20 3.34
CA GLN A 229 19.49 14.41 3.83
C GLN A 229 18.13 15.05 3.49
N LEU A 230 18.03 16.38 3.55
CA LEU A 230 16.82 17.09 3.14
C LEU A 230 16.56 16.93 1.63
N LEU A 231 17.60 17.05 0.81
CA LEU A 231 17.50 16.84 -0.64
C LEU A 231 17.15 15.38 -0.97
N GLU A 232 17.76 14.41 -0.30
CA GLU A 232 17.43 12.99 -0.43
C GLU A 232 15.95 12.74 -0.12
N TYR A 233 15.45 13.27 1.00
CA TYR A 233 14.06 13.15 1.41
C TYR A 233 13.07 13.69 0.36
N LEU A 234 13.40 14.80 -0.30
CA LEU A 234 12.51 15.43 -1.29
C LEU A 234 12.68 14.85 -2.70
N LEU A 235 13.92 14.59 -3.13
CA LEU A 235 14.23 14.27 -4.54
C LEU A 235 14.21 12.78 -4.83
N ILE A 236 14.67 11.91 -3.92
CA ILE A 236 14.68 10.45 -4.16
C ILE A 236 13.28 9.94 -4.51
N PRO A 237 12.21 10.25 -3.74
CA PRO A 237 10.87 9.78 -4.09
C PRO A 237 10.40 10.26 -5.46
N VAL A 238 10.70 11.51 -5.83
CA VAL A 238 10.32 12.08 -7.14
C VAL A 238 11.05 11.35 -8.27
N ILE A 239 12.36 11.13 -8.13
CA ILE A 239 13.18 10.39 -9.10
C ILE A 239 12.63 8.97 -9.26
N ILE A 240 12.35 8.28 -8.16
CA ILE A 240 11.80 6.92 -8.18
C ILE A 240 10.43 6.87 -8.84
N ILE A 241 9.53 7.82 -8.54
CA ILE A 241 8.20 7.87 -9.17
C ILE A 241 8.33 8.08 -10.69
N ILE A 242 9.17 9.03 -11.13
CA ILE A 242 9.41 9.28 -12.55
C ILE A 242 10.00 8.04 -13.22
N GLY A 243 10.98 7.39 -12.59
CA GLY A 243 11.57 6.14 -13.07
C GLY A 243 10.55 5.01 -13.19
N CYS A 244 9.69 4.83 -12.19
CA CYS A 244 8.60 3.86 -12.22
C CYS A 244 7.62 4.12 -13.37
N ILE A 245 7.23 5.38 -13.59
CA ILE A 245 6.34 5.75 -14.70
C ILE A 245 7.01 5.46 -16.03
N PHE A 246 8.27 5.86 -16.22
CA PHE A 246 9.02 5.62 -17.44
C PHE A 246 9.16 4.12 -17.74
N PHE A 247 9.51 3.33 -16.72
CA PHE A 247 9.55 1.87 -16.81
C PHE A 247 8.19 1.29 -17.19
N GLY A 248 7.10 1.74 -16.55
CA GLY A 248 5.74 1.34 -16.87
C GLY A 248 5.34 1.65 -18.32
N VAL A 249 5.67 2.85 -18.81
CA VAL A 249 5.45 3.27 -20.21
C VAL A 249 6.21 2.37 -21.18
N ILE A 250 7.49 2.09 -20.92
CA ILE A 250 8.31 1.22 -21.77
C ILE A 250 7.72 -0.19 -21.78
N LEU A 251 7.44 -0.76 -20.61
CA LEU A 251 6.93 -2.12 -20.49
C LEU A 251 5.58 -2.28 -21.20
N GLN A 252 4.69 -1.29 -21.06
CA GLN A 252 3.41 -1.26 -21.75
C GLN A 252 3.57 -1.18 -23.28
N LYS A 253 4.56 -0.43 -23.78
CA LYS A 253 4.84 -0.32 -25.22
C LYS A 253 5.47 -1.58 -25.80
N ILE A 254 6.45 -2.18 -25.10
CA ILE A 254 7.18 -3.35 -25.58
C ILE A 254 6.29 -4.60 -25.55
N SER A 255 5.54 -4.80 -24.45
CA SER A 255 4.71 -5.99 -24.28
C SER A 255 3.40 -5.66 -23.55
N PRO A 256 2.39 -5.10 -24.25
CA PRO A 256 1.14 -4.68 -23.65
C PRO A 256 0.36 -5.85 -23.02
N LYS A 257 0.43 -7.04 -23.64
CA LYS A 257 -0.21 -8.26 -23.09
C LYS A 257 0.43 -8.67 -21.78
N PHE A 258 1.76 -8.66 -21.71
CA PHE A 258 2.48 -8.97 -20.49
C PHE A 258 2.19 -7.94 -19.40
N TYR A 259 2.25 -6.65 -19.75
CA TYR A 259 1.92 -5.54 -18.84
C TYR A 259 0.52 -5.69 -18.24
N SER A 260 -0.50 -5.97 -19.07
CA SER A 260 -1.88 -6.25 -18.65
C SER A 260 -1.95 -7.40 -17.64
N VAL A 261 -1.21 -8.47 -17.87
CA VAL A 261 -1.20 -9.65 -17.00
C VAL A 261 -0.53 -9.35 -15.65
N VAL A 262 0.67 -8.76 -15.65
CA VAL A 262 1.43 -8.49 -14.43
C VAL A 262 0.86 -7.33 -13.60
N THR A 263 0.05 -6.45 -14.20
CA THR A 263 -0.68 -5.39 -13.49
C THR A 263 -2.12 -5.76 -13.14
N GLY A 264 -2.61 -6.92 -13.60
CA GLY A 264 -3.97 -7.39 -13.34
C GLY A 264 -5.06 -6.61 -14.07
N ASN A 265 -4.77 -6.06 -15.25
CA ASN A 265 -5.64 -5.21 -16.08
C ASN A 265 -6.07 -3.90 -15.40
N ARG A 266 -5.17 -3.28 -14.62
CA ARG A 266 -5.45 -2.03 -13.89
C ARG A 266 -5.01 -0.77 -14.66
N SER A 267 -4.91 -0.87 -15.99
CA SER A 267 -4.34 0.16 -16.90
C SER A 267 -5.25 0.49 -18.08
#